data_AF-A0AAP9NRV0-F1
#
_entry.id   AF-A0AAP9NRV0-F1
#
_cell.length_a   1.000
_cell.length_b   1.000
_cell.length_c   1.000
_cell.angle_alpha   90.00
_cell.angle_beta   90.00
_cell.angle_gamma   90.00
#
_symmetry.space_group_name_H-M   'P 1'
#
loop_
_entity.id
_entity.type
_entity.pdbx_description
1 polymer ?
#
loop_
_entity_poly.entity_id
_entity_poly.type
_entity_poly.pdbx_seq_one_letter_code
_entity_poly.pdbx_strand_id
1 'polypeptide(L)' 'MLAENLENWAQQERQEGEKLGIEKTARNLLKLGVLSVEQIAEATGLVLKDVVKLRTEGKR' A
#
# COMPACT_ATOMS: atom_id res chain seq x y z
N MET A 1 21.51 6.79 22.81
CA MET A 1 21.39 7.77 21.70
C MET A 1 21.58 7.12 20.33
N LEU A 2 22.75 6.57 19.96
CA LEU A 2 22.92 5.94 18.63
C LEU A 2 22.07 4.67 18.41
N ALA A 3 21.97 3.79 19.41
CA ALA A 3 21.19 2.55 19.31
C ALA A 3 19.68 2.82 19.13
N GLU A 4 19.12 3.76 19.89
CA GLU A 4 17.73 4.18 19.81
C GLU A 4 17.41 4.83 18.44
N ASN A 5 18.32 5.64 17.90
CA ASN A 5 18.16 6.21 16.56
C ASN A 5 18.14 5.15 15.46
N LEU A 6 18.96 4.10 15.58
CA LEU A 6 18.99 2.99 14.63
C LEU A 6 17.72 2.13 14.71
N GLU A 7 17.20 1.89 15.91
CA GLU A 7 15.95 1.16 16.11
C GLU A 7 14.76 1.93 15.52
N ASN A 8 14.70 3.24 15.75
CA ASN A 8 13.69 4.11 15.17
C ASN A 8 13.77 4.12 13.63
N TRP A 9 14.98 4.19 13.05
CA TRP A 9 15.16 4.14 11.61
C TRP A 9 14.72 2.79 11.03
N ALA A 10 15.13 1.68 11.64
CA ALA A 10 14.72 0.35 11.21
C ALA A 10 13.19 0.14 11.31
N GLN A 11 12.54 0.74 12.31
CA GLN A 11 11.08 0.71 12.44
C GLN A 11 10.40 1.52 11.33
N GLN A 12 10.93 2.69 11.00
CA GLN A 12 10.41 3.53 9.92
C GLN A 12 10.52 2.81 8.57
N GLU A 13 11.68 2.22 8.26
CA GLU A 13 11.89 1.45 7.03
C GLU A 13 10.93 0.25 6.92
N ARG A 14 10.65 -0.44 8.04
CA ARG A 14 9.65 -1.52 8.06
C ARG A 14 8.25 -1.02 7.73
N GLN A 15 7.83 0.10 8.33
CA GLN A 15 6.51 0.70 8.07
C GLN A 15 6.39 1.19 6.63
N GLU A 16 7.44 1.78 6.08
CA GLU A 16 7.46 2.23 4.69
C GLU A 16 7.42 1.05 3.71
N GLY A 17 8.19 -0.01 3.99
CA GLY A 17 8.17 -1.25 3.23
C GLY A 17 6.81 -1.95 3.25
N GLU A 18 6.14 -2.00 4.41
CA GLU A 18 4.79 -2.55 4.55
C GLU A 18 3.78 -1.77 3.70
N LYS A 19 3.80 -0.44 3.80
CA LYS A 19 2.93 0.44 3.01
C LYS A 19 3.16 0.23 1.51
N LEU A 20 4.41 0.22 1.05
CA LEU A 20 4.75 -0.03 -0.35
C LEU A 20 4.29 -1.42 -0.82
N GLY A 21 4.40 -2.44 0.03
CA GLY A 21 3.93 -3.80 -0.24
C GLY A 21 2.41 -3.88 -0.42
N ILE A 22 1.66 -3.21 0.45
CA ILE A 22 0.20 -3.10 0.38
C ILE A 22 -0.22 -2.37 -0.91
N GLU A 23 0.38 -1.22 -1.22
CA GLU A 23 0.07 -0.47 -2.44
C GLU A 23 0.40 -1.28 -3.72
N LYS A 24 1.54 -1.99 -3.73
CA LYS A 24 1.92 -2.86 -4.85
C LYS A 24 0.90 -3.98 -5.07
N THR A 25 0.42 -4.58 -3.98
CA THR A 25 -0.63 -5.61 -4.03
C THR A 25 -1.92 -5.05 -4.61
N ALA A 26 -2.38 -3.89 -4.13
CA ALA A 26 -3.57 -3.23 -4.65
C ALA A 26 -3.47 -2.91 -6.14
N ARG A 27 -2.32 -2.39 -6.61
CA ARG A 27 -2.07 -2.12 -8.04
C ARG A 27 -2.13 -3.40 -8.88
N ASN A 28 -1.58 -4.50 -8.39
CA ASN A 28 -1.64 -5.79 -9.08
C ASN A 28 -3.09 -6.28 -9.21
N LEU A 29 -3.87 -6.21 -8.13
CA LEU A 29 -5.29 -6.61 -8.17
C LEU A 29 -6.11 -5.73 -9.13
N LEU A 30 -5.89 -4.42 -9.12
CA LEU A 30 -6.51 -3.49 -10.07
C LEU A 30 -6.16 -3.84 -11.52
N LYS A 31 -4.89 -4.21 -11.78
CA LYS A 31 -4.42 -4.62 -13.11
C LYS A 31 -5.03 -5.94 -13.57
N LEU A 32 -5.25 -6.88 -12.65
CA LEU A 32 -5.93 -8.15 -12.95
C LEU A 32 -7.42 -7.95 -13.29
N GLY A 33 -8.05 -6.91 -12.73
CA GLY A 33 -9.43 -6.53 -13.08
C GLY A 33 -10.51 -7.50 -12.61
N VAL A 34 -10.16 -8.43 -11.70
CA VAL A 34 -11.04 -9.50 -11.20
C VAL A 34 -11.87 -9.09 -9.97
N LEU A 35 -11.46 -8.04 -9.26
CA LEU A 35 -12.11 -7.55 -8.04
C LEU A 35 -12.59 -6.11 -8.22
N SER A 36 -13.65 -5.73 -7.51
CA SER A 36 -14.10 -4.34 -7.41
C SER A 36 -13.12 -3.50 -6.55
N VAL A 37 -13.23 -2.17 -6.63
CA VAL A 37 -12.39 -1.26 -5.83
C VAL A 37 -12.66 -1.46 -4.32
N GLU A 38 -13.90 -1.72 -3.96
CA GLU A 38 -14.35 -1.99 -2.58
C GLU A 38 -13.75 -3.29 -2.05
N GLN A 39 -13.78 -4.36 -2.85
CA GLN A 39 -13.17 -5.65 -2.47
C GLN A 39 -11.65 -5.54 -2.33
N ILE A 40 -11.00 -4.74 -3.17
CA ILE A 40 -9.55 -4.50 -3.07
C ILE A 40 -9.25 -3.69 -1.80
N ALA A 41 -10.03 -2.67 -1.47
CA ALA A 41 -9.89 -1.90 -0.24
C ALA A 41 -10.00 -2.82 1.00
N GLU A 42 -11.01 -3.69 1.03
CA GLU A 42 -11.19 -4.68 2.09
C GLU A 42 -10.00 -5.67 2.18
N ALA A 43 -9.60 -6.27 1.06
CA ALA A 43 -8.55 -7.30 1.04
C ALA A 43 -7.15 -6.77 1.37
N THR A 44 -6.91 -5.48 1.14
CA THR A 44 -5.60 -4.83 1.37
C THR A 44 -5.57 -4.00 2.65
N GLY A 45 -6.71 -3.77 3.29
CA GLY A 45 -6.85 -2.85 4.41
C GLY A 45 -6.69 -1.37 4.04
N LEU A 46 -6.61 -1.04 2.75
CA LEU A 46 -6.56 0.35 2.28
C LEU A 46 -7.94 1.00 2.40
N VAL A 47 -7.94 2.31 2.63
CA VAL A 47 -9.19 3.07 2.51
C VAL A 47 -9.61 3.16 1.04
N LEU A 48 -10.93 3.12 0.79
CA LEU A 48 -11.49 3.12 -0.56
C LEU A 48 -10.94 4.25 -1.43
N LYS A 49 -10.78 5.45 -0.84
CA LYS A 49 -10.23 6.64 -1.51
C LYS A 49 -8.81 6.39 -2.07
N ASP A 50 -7.98 5.66 -1.34
CA ASP A 50 -6.60 5.40 -1.77
C ASP A 50 -6.58 4.40 -2.92
N VAL A 51 -7.41 3.36 -2.87
CA VAL A 51 -7.56 2.41 -4.00
C VAL A 51 -8.09 3.11 -5.26
N VAL A 52 -9.06 4.03 -5.12
CA VAL A 52 -9.54 4.86 -6.24
C VAL A 52 -8.40 5.70 -6.83
N LYS A 53 -7.58 6.33 -5.98
CA LYS A 53 -6.41 7.11 -6.43
C LYS A 53 -5.43 6.23 -7.20
N LEU A 54 -5.05 5.07 -6.66
CA LEU A 54 -4.17 4.10 -7.32
C LEU A 54 -4.69 3.68 -8.70
N ARG A 55 -6.02 3.49 -8.84
CA ARG A 55 -6.66 3.15 -10.12
C ARG A 55 -6.51 4.26 -11.16
N THR A 56 -6.54 5.53 -10.75
CA THR A 56 -6.40 6.67 -11.67
C THR A 56 -4.95 6.90 -12.09
N GLU A 57 -3.98 6.64 -11.20
CA GLU A 57 -2.55 6.76 -11.49
C GLU A 57 -2.07 5.72 -12.49
N GLY A 58 -2.57 4.48 -12.43
CA GLY A 58 -2.20 3.42 -13.38
C GLY A 58 -2.78 3.56 -14.79
N LYS A 59 -3.62 4.58 -15.04
CA LYS A 59 -4.21 4.89 -16.35
C LYS A 59 -3.49 6.03 -17.08
N ARG A 60 -2.48 6.64 -16.46
CA ARG A 60 -1.63 7.67 -17.07
C ARG A 60 -0.47 7.06 -17.84
#